data_AF-A0A9P8PLS3-F1
#
_entry.id   AF-A0A9P8PLS3-F1
#
_cell.length_a   1.000
_cell.length_b   1.000
_cell.length_c   1.000
_cell.angle_alpha   90.00
_cell.angle_beta   90.00
_cell.angle_gamma   90.00
#
_symmetry.space_group_name_H-M   'P 1'
#
loop_
_entity.id
_entity.type
_entity.pdbx_description
1 polymer ?
#
loop_
_entity_poly.entity_id
_entity_poly.type
_entity_poly.pdbx_seq_one_letter_code
_entity_poly.pdbx_strand_id
1 'polypeptide(L)'
;MARQNFIGLVVSQGKMNKTVKVQVERKTFNRIINKEIMKRKNFLVHDEGNVAREGDLVRIEACRPLSAKKHFAIAEIRKNKGSQFAKYDQIAKEQVFLEENAKTKEFLDRRTKIEQDIQNNSSLISDLAVIRKGVDAKEGDLTQEELQKISALKEKYGIKSWPPQSEILQLEIQSVSERINDLRNTIDFVEPALEILVKEQYESKVNSVLQGFSKQEPDQLKKNIRKNILRKYLLTNPEQARDQFKEELSILN
;
A
#
# COMPACT_ATOMS: atom_id res chain seq x y z
N MET A 1 -17.03 -10.96 50.66
CA MET A 1 -16.49 -9.59 50.75
C MET A 1 -16.00 -9.16 49.38
N ALA A 2 -16.24 -7.91 48.99
CA ALA A 2 -15.72 -7.36 47.74
C ALA A 2 -14.19 -7.18 47.81
N ARG A 3 -13.48 -7.50 46.72
CA ARG A 3 -12.02 -7.29 46.59
C ARG A 3 -11.73 -5.89 46.06
N GLN A 4 -10.67 -5.25 46.55
CA GLN A 4 -10.19 -3.98 45.99
C GLN A 4 -9.58 -4.25 44.61
N ASN A 5 -10.06 -3.54 43.59
CA ASN A 5 -9.60 -3.68 42.21
C ASN A 5 -8.94 -2.41 41.70
N PHE A 6 -7.92 -2.56 40.86
CA PHE A 6 -7.32 -1.47 40.10
C PHE A 6 -7.14 -1.86 38.64
N ILE A 7 -7.16 -0.86 37.76
CA ILE A 7 -6.76 -1.03 36.37
C ILE A 7 -5.38 -0.40 36.22
N GLY A 8 -4.45 -1.13 35.62
CA GLY A 8 -3.08 -0.67 35.45
C GLY A 8 -2.42 -1.25 34.21
N LEU A 9 -1.29 -0.66 33.86
CA LEU A 9 -0.46 -1.07 32.72
C LEU A 9 0.74 -1.87 33.24
N VAL A 10 1.05 -2.98 32.58
CA VAL A 10 2.22 -3.80 32.90
C VAL A 10 3.48 -3.09 32.41
N VAL A 11 4.34 -2.68 33.33
CA VAL A 11 5.57 -1.94 33.02
C VAL A 11 6.77 -2.86 32.83
N SER A 12 6.85 -3.93 33.62
CA SER A 12 7.95 -4.88 33.47
C SER A 12 7.52 -6.31 33.74
N GLN A 13 7.93 -7.23 32.87
CA GLN A 13 7.71 -8.66 32.97
C GLN A 13 9.01 -9.43 32.64
N GLY A 14 9.12 -10.67 33.11
CA GLY A 14 10.31 -11.51 32.86
C GLY A 14 11.51 -11.24 33.80
N LYS A 15 11.48 -10.16 34.58
CA LYS A 15 12.53 -9.86 35.58
C LYS A 15 12.39 -10.67 36.88
N MET A 16 11.18 -11.14 37.20
CA MET A 16 10.89 -11.93 38.40
C MET A 16 9.95 -13.08 38.05
N ASN A 17 10.12 -14.22 38.71
CA ASN A 17 9.27 -15.39 38.48
C ASN A 17 7.86 -15.17 39.05
N LYS A 18 6.84 -15.49 38.25
CA LYS A 18 5.41 -15.40 38.60
C LYS A 18 4.99 -14.05 39.19
N THR A 19 5.69 -12.98 38.81
CA THR A 19 5.52 -11.66 39.38
C THR A 19 5.74 -10.60 38.32
N VAL A 20 4.79 -9.68 38.21
CA VAL A 20 4.76 -8.62 37.22
C VAL A 20 4.67 -7.27 37.92
N LYS A 21 5.34 -6.25 37.38
CA LYS A 21 5.22 -4.88 37.88
C LYS A 21 4.13 -4.15 37.12
N VAL A 22 3.07 -3.76 37.81
CA VAL A 22 1.92 -3.05 37.23
C VAL A 22 1.89 -1.62 37.76
N GLN A 23 1.82 -0.65 36.85
CA GLN A 23 1.60 0.76 37.19
C GLN A 23 0.11 1.06 37.18
N VAL A 24 -0.38 1.52 38.33
CA VAL A 24 -1.76 1.98 38.50
C VAL A 24 -1.75 3.49 38.55
N GLU A 25 -2.67 4.10 37.81
CA GLU A 25 -2.94 5.53 37.85
C GLU A 25 -4.24 5.77 38.62
N ARG A 26 -4.21 6.70 39.58
CA ARG A 26 -5.40 7.17 40.28
C ARG A 26 -5.50 8.68 40.19
N LYS A 27 -6.71 9.19 40.02
CA LYS A 27 -6.95 10.63 40.13
C LYS A 27 -6.97 11.04 41.60
N THR A 28 -6.33 12.15 41.93
CA THR A 28 -6.33 12.71 43.29
C THR A 28 -6.35 14.22 43.18
N PHE A 29 -7.24 14.85 43.95
CA PHE A 29 -7.31 16.31 44.00
C PHE A 29 -6.15 16.88 44.81
N ASN A 30 -5.37 17.78 44.22
CA ASN A 30 -4.36 18.55 44.96
C ASN A 30 -4.97 19.87 45.42
N ARG A 31 -5.16 20.03 46.74
CA ARG A 31 -5.80 21.21 47.36
C ARG A 31 -5.00 22.50 47.16
N ILE A 32 -3.67 22.42 47.11
CA ILE A 32 -2.80 23.61 46.98
C ILE A 32 -2.89 24.18 45.57
N ILE A 33 -2.88 23.30 44.56
CA ILE A 33 -2.95 23.68 43.14
C ILE A 33 -4.40 23.83 42.67
N ASN A 34 -5.36 23.36 43.46
CA ASN A 34 -6.79 23.32 43.13
C ASN A 34 -7.07 22.58 41.80
N LYS A 35 -6.30 21.52 41.52
CA LYS A 35 -6.36 20.74 40.27
C LYS A 35 -6.38 19.25 40.56
N GLU A 36 -7.18 18.51 39.79
CA GLU A 36 -7.15 17.05 39.79
C GLU A 36 -5.90 16.56 39.05
N ILE A 37 -5.04 15.82 39.74
CA ILE A 37 -3.78 15.27 39.20
C ILE A 37 -3.81 13.74 39.20
N MET A 38 -3.11 13.14 38.25
CA MET A 38 -2.93 11.69 38.21
C MET A 38 -1.72 11.29 39.06
N LYS A 39 -1.96 10.52 40.12
CA LYS A 39 -0.90 9.89 40.93
C LYS A 39 -0.67 8.46 40.44
N ARG A 40 0.57 8.15 40.09
CA ARG A 40 0.99 6.81 39.65
C ARG A 40 1.60 6.05 40.82
N LYS A 41 1.30 4.76 40.95
CA LYS A 41 1.96 3.84 41.89
C LYS A 41 2.20 2.49 41.23
N ASN A 42 3.39 1.96 41.43
CA ASN A 42 3.76 0.65 40.93
C ASN A 42 3.50 -0.42 42.00
N PHE A 43 2.89 -1.53 41.60
CA PHE A 43 2.61 -2.68 42.44
C PHE A 43 3.33 -3.91 41.92
N LEU A 44 3.79 -4.76 42.83
CA LEU A 44 4.21 -6.11 42.50
C LEU A 44 2.97 -7.00 42.55
N VAL A 45 2.65 -7.60 41.41
CA VAL A 45 1.41 -8.32 41.19
C VAL A 45 1.75 -9.77 40.85
N HIS A 46 1.00 -10.70 41.44
CA HIS A 46 1.15 -12.11 41.12
C HIS A 46 0.51 -12.45 39.78
N ASP A 47 1.27 -13.16 38.96
CA ASP A 47 0.80 -13.79 37.74
C ASP A 47 1.25 -15.26 37.79
N GLU A 48 0.32 -16.18 38.00
CA GLU A 48 0.66 -17.61 38.09
C GLU A 48 1.02 -18.21 36.74
N GLY A 49 0.33 -17.77 35.68
CA GLY A 49 0.50 -18.28 34.32
C GLY A 49 1.56 -17.55 33.51
N ASN A 50 2.18 -16.49 34.05
CA ASN A 50 3.08 -15.58 33.32
C ASN A 50 2.47 -15.13 31.99
N VAL A 51 1.16 -14.89 31.97
CA VAL A 51 0.38 -14.60 30.77
C VAL A 51 0.56 -13.15 30.34
N ALA A 52 0.65 -12.23 31.31
CA ALA A 52 0.76 -10.82 31.03
C ALA A 52 2.17 -10.48 30.51
N ARG A 53 2.26 -9.55 29.56
CA ARG A 53 3.52 -9.03 29.03
C ARG A 53 3.60 -7.51 29.16
N GLU A 54 4.79 -6.97 28.95
CA GLU A 54 5.03 -5.52 28.99
C GLU A 54 4.14 -4.78 27.99
N GLY A 55 3.40 -3.77 28.47
CA GLY A 55 2.45 -3.00 27.67
C GLY A 55 0.99 -3.48 27.73
N ASP A 56 0.70 -4.59 28.41
CA ASP A 56 -0.69 -5.05 28.61
C ASP A 56 -1.44 -4.18 29.63
N LEU A 57 -2.74 -3.97 29.38
CA LEU A 57 -3.65 -3.35 30.34
C LEU A 57 -4.36 -4.45 31.13
N VAL A 58 -4.19 -4.45 32.45
CA VAL A 58 -4.66 -5.52 33.33
C VAL A 58 -5.55 -4.96 34.44
N ARG A 59 -6.54 -5.74 34.86
CA ARG A 59 -7.27 -5.55 36.11
C ARG A 59 -6.60 -6.39 37.18
N ILE A 60 -6.14 -5.73 38.24
CA ILE A 60 -5.52 -6.37 39.39
C ILE A 60 -6.49 -6.34 40.57
N GLU A 61 -6.48 -7.41 41.36
CA GLU A 61 -7.33 -7.54 42.54
C GLU A 61 -6.51 -7.84 43.79
N ALA A 62 -6.97 -7.34 44.94
CA ALA A 62 -6.34 -7.61 46.22
C ALA A 62 -6.46 -9.11 46.56
N CYS A 63 -5.36 -9.67 47.06
CA CYS A 63 -5.26 -11.07 47.48
C CYS A 63 -4.59 -11.16 48.86
N ARG A 64 -4.48 -12.38 49.41
CA ARG A 64 -3.70 -12.62 50.63
C ARG A 64 -2.24 -12.16 50.41
N PRO A 65 -1.50 -11.75 51.44
CA PRO A 65 -0.07 -11.48 51.28
C PRO A 65 0.63 -12.74 50.75
N LEU A 66 1.11 -12.67 49.51
CA LEU A 66 1.86 -13.75 48.86
C LEU A 66 3.37 -13.60 49.06
N SER A 67 3.82 -12.38 49.34
CA SER A 67 5.20 -12.03 49.69
C SER A 67 5.21 -10.67 50.41
N ALA A 68 6.38 -10.22 50.87
CA ALA A 68 6.55 -8.98 51.64
C ALA A 68 5.97 -7.71 50.97
N LYS A 69 5.92 -7.67 49.64
CA LYS A 69 5.40 -6.53 48.86
C LYS A 69 4.33 -6.93 47.83
N LYS A 70 3.91 -8.20 47.82
CA LYS A 70 3.00 -8.78 46.80
C LYS A 70 1.65 -9.10 47.42
N HIS A 71 0.71 -8.17 47.27
CA HIS A 71 -0.64 -8.25 47.84
C HIS A 71 -1.74 -8.18 46.78
N PHE A 72 -1.38 -8.17 45.50
CA PHE A 72 -2.30 -8.11 44.37
C PHE A 72 -2.04 -9.28 43.42
N ALA A 73 -3.08 -9.77 42.75
CA ALA A 73 -3.01 -10.76 41.69
C ALA A 73 -3.67 -10.21 40.41
N ILE A 74 -3.23 -10.69 39.25
CA ILE A 74 -3.88 -10.36 37.97
C ILE A 74 -5.19 -11.12 37.91
N ALA A 75 -6.30 -10.39 37.74
CA ALA A 75 -7.63 -10.98 37.62
C ALA A 75 -8.06 -11.12 36.16
N GLU A 76 -7.65 -10.17 35.30
CA GLU A 76 -8.11 -10.10 33.91
C GLU A 76 -7.14 -9.26 33.07
N ILE A 77 -6.88 -9.70 31.84
CA ILE A 77 -6.17 -8.89 30.83
C ILE A 77 -7.22 -8.18 29.99
N ARG A 78 -7.33 -6.86 30.16
CA ARG A 78 -8.31 -6.00 29.48
C ARG A 78 -7.91 -5.68 28.04
N LYS A 79 -6.62 -5.44 27.80
CA LYS A 79 -6.06 -5.19 26.46
C LYS A 79 -4.71 -5.87 26.36
N ASN A 80 -4.58 -6.78 25.40
CA ASN A 80 -3.37 -7.53 25.14
C ASN A 80 -2.59 -6.88 23.99
N LYS A 81 -1.59 -6.06 24.32
CA LYS A 81 -0.72 -5.38 23.36
C LYS A 81 0.70 -5.95 23.41
N GLY A 82 1.18 -6.29 24.61
CA GLY A 82 2.53 -6.76 24.86
C GLY A 82 2.87 -8.07 24.14
N SER A 83 1.92 -9.02 24.11
CA SER A 83 2.16 -10.29 23.40
C SER A 83 2.33 -10.14 21.90
N GLN A 84 1.70 -9.14 21.30
CA GLN A 84 1.75 -8.89 19.87
C GLN A 84 3.15 -8.45 19.44
N PHE A 85 3.83 -7.64 20.25
CA PHE A 85 5.16 -7.12 19.92
C PHE A 85 6.21 -8.21 19.70
N ALA A 86 6.25 -9.21 20.58
CA ALA A 86 7.22 -10.31 20.42
C ALA A 86 6.93 -11.16 19.18
N LYS A 87 5.65 -11.36 18.84
CA LYS A 87 5.26 -12.07 17.62
C LYS A 87 5.69 -11.28 16.38
N TYR A 88 5.46 -9.97 16.37
CA TYR A 88 5.84 -9.11 15.26
C TYR A 88 7.35 -8.99 15.09
N ASP A 89 8.13 -8.94 16.16
CA ASP A 89 9.61 -8.91 16.08
C ASP A 89 10.16 -10.18 15.41
N GLN A 90 9.63 -11.36 15.75
CA GLN A 90 10.02 -12.62 15.12
C GLN A 90 9.66 -12.66 13.64
N ILE A 91 8.42 -12.31 13.31
CA ILE A 91 7.94 -12.28 11.91
C ILE A 91 8.74 -11.28 11.08
N ALA A 92 9.02 -10.09 11.62
CA ALA A 92 9.78 -9.06 10.92
C ALA A 92 11.20 -9.53 10.61
N LYS A 93 11.90 -10.16 11.56
CA LYS A 93 13.24 -10.72 11.34
C LYS A 93 13.26 -11.77 10.25
N GLU A 94 12.29 -12.68 10.26
CA GLU A 94 12.17 -13.73 9.25
C GLU A 94 11.89 -13.14 7.86
N GLN A 95 10.96 -12.19 7.77
CA GLN A 95 10.61 -11.53 6.51
C GLN A 95 11.78 -10.73 5.93
N VAL A 96 12.46 -9.93 6.75
CA VAL A 96 13.63 -9.15 6.33
C VAL A 96 14.73 -10.08 5.81
N PHE A 97 14.99 -11.18 6.53
CA PHE A 97 15.99 -12.16 6.11
C PHE A 97 15.67 -12.79 4.74
N LEU A 98 14.42 -13.19 4.52
CA LEU A 98 14.00 -13.75 3.22
C LEU A 98 14.09 -12.71 2.09
N GLU A 99 13.71 -11.46 2.35
CA GLU A 99 13.78 -10.38 1.38
C GLU A 99 15.23 -10.02 1.02
N GLU A 100 16.12 -9.93 2.02
CA GLU A 100 17.55 -9.69 1.82
C GLU A 100 18.17 -10.81 0.96
N ASN A 101 17.89 -12.07 1.28
CA ASN A 101 18.39 -13.21 0.49
C ASN A 101 17.90 -13.18 -0.96
N ALA A 102 16.63 -12.83 -1.19
CA ALA A 102 16.07 -12.71 -2.53
C ALA A 102 16.76 -11.58 -3.32
N LYS A 103 16.97 -10.42 -2.69
CA LYS A 103 17.67 -9.29 -3.29
C LYS A 103 19.13 -9.61 -3.59
N THR A 104 19.83 -10.32 -2.69
CA THR A 104 21.20 -10.77 -2.94
C THR A 104 21.28 -11.72 -4.12
N LYS A 105 20.35 -12.67 -4.23
CA LYS A 105 20.28 -13.59 -5.38
C LYS A 105 20.02 -12.82 -6.67
N GLU A 106 19.04 -11.92 -6.68
CA GLU A 106 18.74 -11.07 -7.84
C GLU A 106 19.95 -10.22 -8.25
N PHE A 107 20.69 -9.66 -7.30
CA PHE A 107 21.91 -8.90 -7.56
C PHE A 107 22.99 -9.77 -8.23
N LEU A 108 23.21 -11.00 -7.74
CA LEU A 108 24.14 -11.95 -8.35
C LEU A 108 23.68 -12.36 -9.75
N ASP A 109 22.39 -12.63 -9.95
CA ASP A 109 21.83 -12.98 -11.27
C ASP A 109 21.98 -11.81 -12.27
N ARG A 110 21.74 -10.57 -11.84
CA ARG A 110 22.00 -9.38 -12.67
C ARG A 110 23.47 -9.23 -12.98
N ARG A 111 24.34 -9.42 -11.99
CA ARG A 111 25.80 -9.32 -12.17
C ARG A 111 26.32 -10.36 -13.15
N THR A 112 25.89 -11.61 -13.03
CA THR A 112 26.31 -12.70 -13.95
C THR A 112 25.85 -12.44 -15.38
N LYS A 113 24.63 -11.92 -15.58
CA LYS A 113 24.16 -11.46 -16.90
C LYS A 113 25.05 -10.36 -17.49
N ILE A 114 25.39 -9.34 -16.69
CA ILE A 114 26.30 -8.27 -17.13
C ILE A 114 27.68 -8.83 -17.48
N GLU A 115 28.22 -9.74 -16.67
CA GLU A 115 29.50 -10.40 -16.94
C GLU A 115 29.44 -11.21 -18.24
N GLN A 116 28.34 -11.92 -18.52
CA GLN A 116 28.10 -12.62 -19.79
C GLN A 116 28.03 -11.66 -20.98
N ASP A 117 27.31 -10.55 -20.86
CA ASP A 117 27.20 -9.53 -21.92
C ASP A 117 28.57 -8.90 -22.23
N ILE A 118 29.38 -8.65 -21.20
CA ILE A 118 30.77 -8.16 -21.34
C ILE A 118 31.64 -9.20 -22.05
N GLN A 119 31.57 -10.47 -21.66
CA GLN A 119 32.33 -11.55 -22.31
C GLN A 119 31.94 -11.72 -23.78
N ASN A 120 30.66 -11.57 -24.09
CA ASN A 120 30.14 -11.70 -25.45
C ASN A 120 30.46 -10.49 -26.34
N ASN A 121 31.03 -9.39 -25.80
CA ASN A 121 31.27 -8.13 -26.51
C ASN A 121 30.06 -7.63 -27.32
N SER A 122 28.84 -8.00 -26.91
CA SER A 122 27.63 -7.65 -27.64
C SER A 122 27.18 -6.25 -27.25
N SER A 123 27.49 -5.26 -28.07
CA SER A 123 26.96 -3.91 -27.87
C SER A 123 25.60 -3.79 -28.57
N LEU A 124 24.62 -3.12 -27.95
CA LEU A 124 23.33 -2.85 -28.59
C LEU A 124 23.52 -2.12 -29.93
N ILE A 125 24.51 -1.23 -30.01
CA ILE A 125 24.82 -0.47 -31.22
C ILE A 125 25.34 -1.39 -32.34
N SER A 126 26.22 -2.35 -32.02
CA SER A 126 26.68 -3.34 -33.00
C SER A 126 25.55 -4.25 -33.47
N ASP A 127 24.68 -4.67 -32.55
CA ASP A 127 23.52 -5.52 -32.87
C ASP A 127 22.57 -4.79 -33.85
N LEU A 128 22.28 -3.51 -33.59
CA LEU A 128 21.46 -2.67 -34.47
C LEU A 128 22.11 -2.41 -35.83
N ALA A 129 23.44 -2.27 -35.88
CA ALA A 129 24.17 -2.13 -37.14
C ALA A 129 24.04 -3.39 -38.01
N VAL A 130 24.08 -4.59 -37.40
CA VAL A 130 23.86 -5.86 -38.10
C VAL A 130 22.42 -5.98 -38.58
N ILE A 131 21.43 -5.63 -37.74
CA ILE A 131 20.02 -5.63 -38.13
C ILE A 131 19.78 -4.67 -39.30
N ARG A 132 20.30 -3.44 -39.22
CA ARG A 132 20.20 -2.45 -40.30
C ARG A 132 20.83 -2.96 -41.59
N LYS A 133 22.05 -3.51 -41.53
CA LYS A 133 22.72 -4.11 -42.69
C LYS A 133 21.88 -5.22 -43.32
N GLY A 134 21.23 -6.05 -42.50
CA GLY A 134 20.35 -7.10 -43.00
C GLY A 134 19.08 -6.57 -43.68
N VAL A 135 18.52 -5.45 -43.22
CA VAL A 135 17.34 -4.82 -43.84
C VAL A 135 17.71 -4.17 -45.18
N ASP A 136 18.91 -3.58 -45.25
CA ASP A 136 19.41 -2.90 -46.44
C ASP A 136 19.93 -3.89 -47.52
N ALA A 137 20.26 -5.13 -47.14
CA ALA A 137 20.78 -6.15 -48.05
C ALA A 137 19.70 -6.69 -49.00
N LYS A 138 20.05 -6.83 -50.29
CA LYS A 138 19.21 -7.52 -51.28
C LYS A 138 19.40 -9.04 -51.17
N GLU A 139 18.40 -9.81 -51.62
CA GLU A 139 18.45 -11.28 -51.62
C GLU A 139 19.72 -11.78 -52.35
N GLY A 140 20.68 -12.33 -51.60
CA GLY A 140 21.92 -12.92 -52.12
C GLY A 140 23.24 -12.38 -51.55
N ASP A 141 23.24 -11.22 -50.88
CA ASP A 141 24.48 -10.55 -50.42
C ASP A 141 24.94 -10.94 -49.00
N LEU A 142 24.15 -11.75 -48.27
CA LEU A 142 24.40 -12.10 -46.86
C LEU A 142 25.15 -13.42 -46.73
N THR A 143 26.23 -13.40 -45.96
CA THR A 143 26.95 -14.63 -45.60
C THR A 143 26.13 -15.50 -44.64
N GLN A 144 26.38 -16.82 -44.64
CA GLN A 144 25.66 -17.75 -43.75
C GLN A 144 25.84 -17.41 -42.26
N GLU A 145 27.01 -16.89 -41.88
CA GLU A 145 27.28 -16.42 -40.52
C GLU A 145 26.46 -15.19 -40.12
N GLU A 146 26.25 -14.26 -41.06
CA GLU A 146 25.40 -13.09 -40.83
C GLU A 146 23.94 -13.49 -40.70
N LEU A 147 23.48 -14.48 -41.46
CA LEU A 147 22.13 -15.02 -41.35
C LEU A 147 21.87 -15.65 -39.96
N GLN A 148 22.86 -16.40 -39.45
CA GLN A 148 22.80 -16.98 -38.10
C GLN A 148 22.83 -15.92 -36.99
N LYS A 149 23.62 -14.85 -37.17
CA LYS A 149 23.62 -13.71 -36.25
C LYS A 149 22.26 -13.00 -36.26
N ILE A 150 21.68 -12.77 -37.43
CA ILE A 150 20.35 -12.16 -37.56
C ILE A 150 19.27 -13.02 -36.91
N SER A 151 19.31 -14.36 -37.06
CA SER A 151 18.35 -15.25 -36.38
C SER A 151 18.48 -15.20 -34.84
N ALA A 152 19.72 -15.19 -34.32
CA ALA A 152 19.95 -15.06 -32.88
C ALA A 152 19.47 -13.70 -32.34
N LEU A 153 19.68 -12.61 -33.09
CA LEU A 153 19.17 -11.28 -32.74
C LEU A 153 17.64 -11.22 -32.83
N LYS A 154 17.02 -11.91 -33.80
CA LYS A 154 15.57 -12.03 -33.93
C LYS A 154 14.94 -12.65 -32.69
N GLU A 155 15.56 -13.69 -32.14
CA GLU A 155 15.13 -14.33 -30.88
C GLU A 155 15.38 -13.42 -29.68
N LYS A 156 16.56 -12.80 -29.57
CA LYS A 156 16.94 -11.90 -28.46
C LYS A 156 15.99 -10.70 -28.31
N TYR A 157 15.59 -10.09 -29.43
CA TYR A 157 14.70 -8.92 -29.45
C TYR A 157 13.23 -9.26 -29.76
N GLY A 158 12.88 -10.54 -29.95
CA GLY A 158 11.50 -10.98 -30.17
C GLY A 158 10.84 -10.46 -31.45
N ILE A 159 11.62 -10.23 -32.51
CA ILE A 159 11.13 -9.67 -33.78
C ILE A 159 10.35 -10.75 -34.55
N LYS A 160 9.06 -10.56 -34.82
CA LYS A 160 8.23 -11.57 -35.53
C LYS A 160 8.33 -11.47 -37.06
N SER A 161 8.35 -10.26 -37.61
CA SER A 161 8.38 -9.98 -39.05
C SER A 161 9.71 -9.35 -39.50
N TRP A 162 10.12 -9.64 -40.73
CA TRP A 162 11.28 -9.01 -41.38
C TRP A 162 10.82 -8.36 -42.69
N PRO A 163 11.00 -7.04 -42.90
CA PRO A 163 11.59 -6.05 -41.98
C PRO A 163 10.74 -5.81 -40.71
N PRO A 164 11.35 -5.36 -39.60
CA PRO A 164 10.63 -5.10 -38.35
C PRO A 164 9.62 -3.95 -38.55
N GLN A 165 8.35 -4.22 -38.27
CA GLN A 165 7.27 -3.23 -38.40
C GLN A 165 7.09 -2.37 -37.14
N SER A 166 7.52 -2.87 -35.98
CA SER A 166 7.47 -2.18 -34.70
C SER A 166 8.86 -1.70 -34.28
N GLU A 167 8.91 -0.62 -33.49
CA GLU A 167 10.15 -0.16 -32.86
C GLU A 167 10.78 -1.30 -32.04
N ILE A 168 12.05 -1.62 -32.33
CA ILE A 168 12.80 -2.69 -31.64
C ILE A 168 13.12 -2.26 -30.20
N LEU A 169 13.28 -0.96 -29.97
CA LEU A 169 13.59 -0.37 -28.67
C LEU A 169 12.36 0.34 -28.12
N GLN A 170 11.55 -0.38 -27.35
CA GLN A 170 10.49 0.26 -26.58
C GLN A 170 11.11 0.91 -25.34
N LEU A 171 11.07 2.25 -25.28
CA LEU A 171 11.57 2.98 -24.12
C LEU A 171 10.47 3.05 -23.05
N GLU A 172 10.79 2.72 -21.80
CA GLU A 172 9.85 2.87 -20.68
C GLU A 172 9.35 4.31 -20.52
N ILE A 173 10.12 5.30 -20.98
CA ILE A 173 9.74 6.70 -20.96
C ILE A 173 8.53 6.97 -21.87
N GLN A 174 8.43 6.28 -23.02
CA GLN A 174 7.29 6.44 -23.93
C GLN A 174 6.00 5.96 -23.26
N SER A 175 6.00 4.77 -22.66
CA SER A 175 4.82 4.24 -21.97
C SER A 175 4.44 5.06 -20.72
N VAL A 176 5.42 5.58 -19.99
CA VAL A 176 5.18 6.51 -18.88
C VAL A 176 4.60 7.83 -19.41
N SER A 177 5.07 8.33 -20.55
CA SER A 177 4.56 9.58 -21.14
C SER A 177 3.12 9.44 -21.63
N GLU A 178 2.77 8.32 -22.26
CA GLU A 178 1.39 7.97 -22.64
C GLU A 178 0.49 7.94 -21.41
N ARG A 179 0.92 7.24 -20.35
CA ARG A 179 0.16 7.19 -19.09
C ARG A 179 -0.03 8.57 -18.45
N ILE A 180 0.97 9.44 -18.50
CA ILE A 180 0.85 10.81 -17.99
C ILE A 180 -0.15 11.61 -18.84
N ASN A 181 -0.14 11.44 -20.16
CA ASN A 181 -1.08 12.10 -21.06
C ASN A 181 -2.52 11.62 -20.81
N ASP A 182 -2.72 10.32 -20.59
CA ASP A 182 -4.03 9.78 -20.22
C ASP A 182 -4.55 10.37 -18.92
N LEU A 183 -3.69 10.44 -17.89
CA LEU A 183 -4.04 11.05 -16.61
C LEU A 183 -4.39 12.53 -16.77
N ARG A 184 -3.63 13.30 -17.57
CA ARG A 184 -3.96 14.70 -17.88
C ARG A 184 -5.31 14.82 -18.58
N ASN A 185 -5.52 14.04 -19.63
CA ASN A 185 -6.78 14.00 -20.37
C ASN A 185 -7.98 13.67 -19.48
N THR A 186 -7.80 12.82 -18.45
CA THR A 186 -8.85 12.53 -17.48
C THR A 186 -9.11 13.71 -16.54
N ILE A 187 -8.07 14.39 -16.04
CA ILE A 187 -8.22 15.56 -15.15
C ILE A 187 -8.88 16.71 -15.90
N ASP A 188 -8.37 17.04 -17.09
CA ASP A 188 -8.85 18.12 -17.95
C ASP A 188 -10.29 17.89 -18.39
N PHE A 189 -10.76 16.64 -18.43
CA PHE A 189 -12.14 16.30 -18.73
C PHE A 189 -13.05 16.35 -17.48
N VAL A 190 -12.65 15.70 -16.39
CA VAL A 190 -13.54 15.45 -15.24
C VAL A 190 -13.85 16.72 -14.45
N GLU A 191 -12.86 17.61 -14.24
CA GLU A 191 -13.08 18.83 -13.45
C GLU A 191 -14.05 19.80 -14.16
N PRO A 192 -13.83 20.18 -15.43
CA PRO A 192 -14.75 21.08 -16.12
C PRO A 192 -16.11 20.42 -16.40
N ALA A 193 -16.15 19.12 -16.71
CA ALA A 193 -17.42 18.41 -16.90
C ALA A 193 -18.27 18.42 -15.62
N LEU A 194 -17.66 18.28 -14.44
CA LEU A 194 -18.37 18.39 -13.17
C LEU A 194 -18.92 19.79 -12.92
N GLU A 195 -18.20 20.84 -13.29
CA GLU A 195 -18.69 22.21 -13.12
C GLU A 195 -19.87 22.53 -14.04
N ILE A 196 -19.84 22.04 -15.27
CA ILE A 196 -20.93 22.19 -16.25
C ILE A 196 -22.16 21.39 -15.81
N LEU A 197 -21.99 20.11 -15.45
CA LEU A 197 -23.09 19.21 -15.11
C LEU A 197 -23.77 19.52 -13.76
N VAL A 198 -23.17 20.39 -12.94
CA VAL A 198 -23.79 20.88 -11.69
C VAL A 198 -24.78 22.04 -11.95
N LYS A 199 -24.81 22.62 -13.16
CA LYS A 199 -25.77 23.68 -13.53
C LYS A 199 -27.18 23.12 -13.71
N GLU A 200 -28.20 23.91 -13.35
CA GLU A 200 -29.63 23.52 -13.35
C GLU A 200 -30.17 23.12 -14.74
N GLN A 201 -29.52 23.58 -15.81
CA GLN A 201 -29.91 23.32 -17.20
C GLN A 201 -29.82 21.83 -17.60
N TYR A 202 -29.01 21.03 -16.90
CA TYR A 202 -28.74 19.63 -17.26
C TYR A 202 -29.33 18.61 -16.28
N GLU A 203 -30.21 19.06 -15.39
CA GLU A 203 -30.75 18.27 -14.29
C GLU A 203 -31.51 17.01 -14.74
N SER A 204 -32.24 17.08 -15.86
CA SER A 204 -33.01 15.94 -16.39
C SER A 204 -32.12 14.78 -16.86
N LYS A 205 -31.01 15.07 -17.55
CA LYS A 205 -30.04 14.05 -18.01
C LYS A 205 -29.15 13.56 -16.88
N VAL A 206 -28.80 14.44 -15.94
CA VAL A 206 -28.12 14.05 -14.70
C VAL A 206 -28.97 13.08 -13.89
N ASN A 207 -30.28 13.32 -13.80
CA ASN A 207 -31.19 12.46 -13.04
C ASN A 207 -31.35 11.08 -13.67
N SER A 208 -31.34 10.94 -15.00
CA SER A 208 -31.36 9.62 -15.65
C SER A 208 -30.09 8.81 -15.37
N VAL A 209 -28.92 9.47 -15.36
CA VAL A 209 -27.66 8.84 -14.94
C VAL A 209 -27.71 8.46 -13.47
N LEU A 210 -28.18 9.36 -12.59
CA LEU A 210 -28.26 9.11 -11.15
C LEU A 210 -29.20 7.95 -10.80
N GLN A 211 -30.33 7.79 -11.49
CA GLN A 211 -31.26 6.66 -11.31
C GLN A 211 -30.58 5.29 -11.51
N GLY A 212 -29.59 5.19 -12.40
CA GLY A 212 -28.83 3.95 -12.61
C GLY A 212 -27.87 3.60 -11.46
N PHE A 213 -27.46 4.59 -10.66
CA PHE A 213 -26.45 4.41 -9.60
C PHE A 213 -27.01 4.55 -8.17
N SER A 214 -28.18 5.17 -7.98
CA SER A 214 -28.81 5.36 -6.68
C SER A 214 -29.96 4.38 -6.40
N LYS A 215 -30.10 3.97 -5.13
CA LYS A 215 -31.26 3.22 -4.63
C LYS A 215 -32.44 4.13 -4.24
N GLN A 216 -32.18 5.41 -4.08
CA GLN A 216 -33.16 6.45 -3.75
C GLN A 216 -33.47 7.26 -5.00
N GLU A 217 -34.69 7.78 -5.07
CA GLU A 217 -35.13 8.72 -6.10
C GLU A 217 -34.21 9.96 -6.14
N PRO A 218 -33.82 10.47 -7.33
CA PRO A 218 -32.87 11.59 -7.49
C PRO A 218 -33.22 12.85 -6.68
N ASP A 219 -34.51 13.11 -6.47
CA ASP A 219 -35.03 14.30 -5.81
C ASP A 219 -34.81 14.31 -4.29
N GLN A 220 -34.57 13.14 -3.69
CA GLN A 220 -34.34 13.00 -2.25
C GLN A 220 -32.85 13.15 -1.88
N LEU A 221 -31.95 13.19 -2.87
CA LEU A 221 -30.52 13.24 -2.65
C LEU A 221 -30.03 14.67 -2.39
N LYS A 222 -29.24 14.83 -1.32
CA LYS A 222 -28.54 16.10 -1.05
C LYS A 222 -27.59 16.46 -2.20
N LYS A 223 -27.46 17.76 -2.51
CA LYS A 223 -26.62 18.31 -3.60
C LYS A 223 -25.19 17.76 -3.62
N ASN A 224 -24.54 17.62 -2.46
CA ASN A 224 -23.18 17.07 -2.35
C ASN A 224 -23.09 15.58 -2.71
N ILE A 225 -24.14 14.82 -2.39
CA ILE A 225 -24.21 13.39 -2.71
C ILE A 225 -24.39 13.20 -4.22
N ARG A 226 -25.27 14.00 -4.84
CA ARG A 226 -25.44 14.03 -6.32
C ARG A 226 -24.12 14.35 -7.02
N LYS A 227 -23.40 15.39 -6.56
CA LYS A 227 -22.08 15.77 -7.09
C LYS A 227 -21.03 14.66 -6.95
N ASN A 228 -21.00 13.95 -5.82
CA ASN A 228 -20.05 12.85 -5.60
C ASN A 228 -20.35 11.62 -6.46
N ILE A 229 -21.63 11.30 -6.67
CA ILE A 229 -22.03 10.19 -7.56
C ILE A 229 -21.66 10.52 -9.00
N LEU A 230 -21.93 11.75 -9.46
CA LEU A 230 -21.51 12.23 -10.78
C LEU A 230 -20.00 12.21 -10.95
N ARG A 231 -19.24 12.64 -9.94
CA ARG A 231 -17.77 12.56 -9.96
C ARG A 231 -17.29 11.12 -10.12
N LYS A 232 -17.90 10.19 -9.37
CA LYS A 232 -17.56 8.77 -9.49
C LYS A 232 -17.91 8.21 -10.87
N TYR A 233 -19.03 8.64 -11.46
CA TYR A 233 -19.44 8.25 -12.80
C TYR A 233 -18.42 8.69 -13.86
N LEU A 234 -18.06 9.98 -13.84
CA LEU A 234 -17.10 10.57 -14.79
C LEU A 234 -15.69 9.96 -14.66
N LEU A 235 -15.27 9.56 -13.46
CA LEU A 235 -13.98 8.89 -13.23
C LEU A 235 -13.97 7.42 -13.69
N THR A 236 -15.11 6.73 -13.60
CA THR A 236 -15.17 5.29 -13.91
C THR A 236 -15.34 5.06 -15.41
N ASN A 237 -16.16 5.87 -16.08
CA ASN A 237 -16.49 5.72 -17.50
C ASN A 237 -16.35 7.06 -18.26
N PRO A 238 -15.12 7.57 -18.48
CA PRO A 238 -14.91 8.86 -19.13
C PRO A 238 -15.41 8.89 -20.58
N GLU A 239 -15.26 7.80 -21.35
CA GLU A 239 -15.71 7.73 -22.75
C GLU A 239 -17.24 7.70 -22.87
N GLN A 240 -17.91 6.89 -22.06
CA GLN A 240 -19.39 6.85 -22.05
C GLN A 240 -19.98 8.19 -21.59
N ALA A 241 -19.31 8.87 -20.66
CA ALA A 241 -19.69 10.21 -20.27
C ALA A 241 -19.49 11.23 -21.40
N ARG A 242 -18.39 11.14 -22.18
CA ARG A 242 -18.17 11.98 -23.37
C ARG A 242 -19.26 11.78 -24.42
N ASP A 243 -19.70 10.55 -24.64
CA ASP A 243 -20.76 10.24 -25.62
C ASP A 243 -22.14 10.67 -25.14
N GLN A 244 -22.47 10.43 -23.87
CA GLN A 244 -23.79 10.78 -23.32
C GLN A 244 -24.00 12.28 -23.15
N PHE A 245 -22.93 13.04 -22.88
CA PHE A 245 -22.97 14.49 -22.68
C PHE A 245 -22.28 15.26 -23.81
N LYS A 246 -22.24 14.67 -25.01
CA LYS A 246 -21.48 15.19 -26.16
C LYS A 246 -21.92 16.60 -26.62
N GLU A 247 -23.22 16.90 -26.52
CA GLU A 247 -23.78 18.20 -26.90
C GLU A 247 -23.49 19.26 -25.83
N GLU A 248 -23.51 18.88 -24.55
CA GLU A 248 -23.31 19.75 -23.39
C GLU A 248 -21.85 20.06 -23.11
N LEU A 249 -20.97 19.10 -23.38
CA LEU A 249 -19.53 19.21 -23.20
C LEU A 249 -18.84 19.66 -24.50
N SER A 250 -19.60 20.06 -25.53
CA SER A 250 -19.07 20.60 -26.80
C SER A 250 -18.20 21.85 -26.62
N ILE A 251 -18.37 22.57 -25.49
CA ILE A 251 -17.59 23.75 -25.10
C ILE A 251 -16.19 23.37 -24.57
N LEU A 252 -15.97 22.09 -24.22
CA LEU A 252 -14.72 21.56 -23.67
C LEU A 252 -13.85 20.78 -24.68
N ASN A 253 -14.30 20.69 -25.93
CA ASN A 253 -13.55 20.07 -27.03
C ASN A 253 -12.60 21.06 -27.71
#